data_AF-A0AAW5LWW6-F1
#
_entry.id   AF-A0AAW5LWW6-F1
#
_cell.length_a   1.000
_cell.length_b   1.000
_cell.length_c   1.000
_cell.angle_alpha   90.00
_cell.angle_beta   90.00
_cell.angle_gamma   90.00
#
_symmetry.space_group_name_H-M   'P 1'
#
loop_
_entity.id
_entity.type
_entity.pdbx_description
1 polymer ?
#
loop_
_entity_poly.entity_id
_entity_poly.type
_entity_poly.pdbx_seq_one_letter_code
_entity_poly.pdbx_strand_id
1 'polypeptide(L)'
;MNFKVYIGDEIYLAYIWTNDQTKYTPVVLKSAKIPTLENKQIGLANILREKKADGTLNIVILLVDIQTGVVLEGSEIWIKPEQKEQEVKRIDTEVIDRYIHMLIDNALEFHLTTEEVYQALVDDFYKSLPEKRPDTILKLDPDDPMTEKAIKQWTGWTE
;
A
#
# COMPACT_ATOMS: atom_id res chain seq x y z
N MET A 1 -11.43 -11.58 -15.83
CA MET A 1 -10.15 -11.26 -16.52
C MET A 1 -9.03 -11.46 -15.51
N ASN A 2 -7.93 -12.12 -15.86
CA ASN A 2 -6.75 -12.18 -14.98
C ASN A 2 -5.84 -11.00 -15.33
N PHE A 3 -5.74 -10.01 -14.45
CA PHE A 3 -4.82 -8.90 -14.61
C PHE A 3 -3.42 -9.34 -14.16
N LYS A 4 -2.40 -9.14 -15.01
CA LYS A 4 -1.02 -9.41 -14.61
C LYS A 4 -0.53 -8.27 -13.71
N VAL A 5 -0.62 -8.48 -12.40
CA VAL A 5 -0.06 -7.59 -11.38
C VAL A 5 1.37 -8.03 -11.09
N TYR A 6 2.31 -7.08 -11.13
CA TYR A 6 3.71 -7.30 -10.76
C TYR A 6 3.96 -6.66 -9.40
N ILE A 7 4.33 -7.46 -8.40
CA ILE A 7 4.58 -7.04 -7.01
C ILE A 7 6.06 -7.25 -6.68
N GLY A 8 6.70 -6.23 -6.11
CA GLY A 8 7.97 -6.37 -5.39
C GLY A 8 9.24 -5.97 -6.15
N ASP A 9 9.14 -5.22 -7.23
CA ASP A 9 10.33 -4.77 -7.99
C ASP A 9 11.11 -3.66 -7.27
N GLU A 10 10.45 -2.89 -6.41
CA GLU A 10 11.01 -1.69 -5.78
C GLU A 10 10.47 -1.53 -4.36
N ILE A 11 11.27 -0.96 -3.46
CA ILE A 11 10.88 -0.68 -2.08
C ILE A 11 10.77 0.83 -1.90
N TYR A 12 9.68 1.29 -1.30
CA TYR A 12 9.49 2.70 -0.96
C TYR A 12 9.34 2.86 0.55
N LEU A 13 10.06 3.81 1.13
CA LEU A 13 9.79 4.31 2.46
C LEU A 13 8.89 5.53 2.33
N ALA A 14 7.69 5.42 2.87
CA ALA A 14 6.68 6.48 2.76
C ALA A 14 6.03 6.73 4.11
N TYR A 15 5.37 7.87 4.21
CA TYR A 15 4.48 8.18 5.30
C TYR A 15 3.04 8.05 4.85
N ILE A 16 2.27 7.14 5.44
CA ILE A 16 0.84 7.01 5.16
C ILE A 16 0.01 7.84 6.13
N TRP A 17 -1.07 8.42 5.62
CA TRP A 17 -2.05 9.11 6.43
C TRP A 17 -3.06 8.12 7.00
N THR A 18 -3.25 8.12 8.32
CA THR A 18 -4.10 7.13 9.01
C THR A 18 -5.34 7.73 9.67
N ASN A 19 -5.38 9.05 9.92
CA ASN A 19 -6.57 9.82 10.31
C ASN A 19 -6.32 11.35 10.35
N ASP A 20 -7.43 12.11 10.42
CA ASP A 20 -7.50 13.58 10.45
C ASP A 20 -6.82 14.26 11.65
N GLN A 21 -6.44 13.50 12.69
CA GLN A 21 -5.98 14.05 13.97
C GLN A 21 -4.53 13.70 14.33
N THR A 22 -3.93 12.69 13.70
CA THR A 22 -2.62 12.17 14.10
C THR A 22 -1.83 11.51 12.96
N LYS A 23 -0.64 12.08 12.74
CA LYS A 23 0.63 11.42 12.40
C LYS A 23 0.61 10.49 11.19
N TYR A 24 1.16 11.03 10.11
CA TYR A 24 1.96 10.30 9.14
C TYR A 24 2.73 9.13 9.79
N THR A 25 2.37 7.91 9.41
CA THR A 25 3.02 6.69 9.93
C THR A 25 4.06 6.22 8.93
N PRO A 26 5.34 6.10 9.35
CA PRO A 26 6.38 5.57 8.46
C PRO A 26 6.08 4.11 8.15
N VAL A 27 6.01 3.79 6.87
CA VAL A 27 5.77 2.43 6.37
C VAL A 27 6.75 2.10 5.25
N VAL A 28 6.96 0.80 5.10
CA VAL A 28 7.66 0.22 3.96
C VAL A 28 6.61 -0.27 2.98
N LEU A 29 6.69 0.20 1.75
CA LEU A 29 5.81 -0.18 0.66
C LEU A 29 6.60 -1.07 -0.32
N LYS A 30 6.02 -2.21 -0.67
CA LYS A 30 6.45 -2.96 -1.87
C LYS A 30 5.73 -2.36 -3.07
N SER A 31 6.44 -2.10 -4.15
CA SER A 31 5.80 -1.59 -5.37
C SER A 31 4.90 -2.65 -5.99
N ALA A 32 3.77 -2.19 -6.53
CA ALA A 32 2.92 -2.94 -7.41
C ALA A 32 2.64 -2.11 -8.67
N LYS A 33 2.67 -2.74 -9.84
CA LYS A 33 2.34 -2.09 -11.12
C LYS A 33 0.93 -2.49 -11.54
N ILE A 34 0.07 -1.51 -11.79
CA ILE A 34 -1.29 -1.72 -12.32
C ILE A 34 -1.31 -1.35 -13.81
N PRO A 35 -1.42 -2.34 -14.73
CA PRO A 35 -1.41 -2.06 -16.18
C PRO A 35 -2.57 -1.18 -16.65
N THR A 36 -3.74 -1.27 -16.01
CA THR A 36 -4.95 -0.49 -16.34
C THR A 36 -4.85 0.99 -15.94
N LEU A 37 -3.76 1.39 -15.29
CA LEU A 37 -3.44 2.77 -14.91
C LEU A 37 -2.13 3.23 -15.57
N GLU A 38 -1.94 2.94 -16.86
CA GLU A 38 -0.68 3.25 -17.59
C GLU A 38 0.60 2.70 -16.92
N ASN A 39 0.49 1.55 -16.25
CA ASN A 39 1.55 0.96 -15.42
C ASN A 39 1.97 1.84 -14.22
N LYS A 40 1.03 2.64 -13.69
CA LYS A 40 1.24 3.41 -12.47
C LYS A 40 1.72 2.49 -11.34
N GLN A 41 2.68 3.02 -10.60
CA GLN A 41 3.21 2.37 -9.42
C GLN A 41 2.39 2.78 -8.19
N ILE A 42 1.87 1.76 -7.53
CA ILE A 42 1.21 1.83 -6.23
C ILE A 42 2.03 1.01 -5.23
N GLY A 43 1.75 1.16 -3.94
CA GLY A 43 2.48 0.52 -2.86
C GLY A 43 1.59 -0.44 -2.08
N LEU A 44 2.18 -1.53 -1.60
CA LEU A 44 1.57 -2.44 -0.63
C LEU A 44 2.31 -2.33 0.70
N ALA A 45 1.58 -1.96 1.76
CA ALA A 45 2.09 -1.92 3.13
C ALA A 45 1.54 -3.10 3.93
N ASN A 46 2.41 -3.90 4.54
CA ASN A 46 2.02 -5.02 5.39
C ASN A 46 2.41 -4.71 6.84
N ILE A 47 1.44 -4.28 7.63
CA ILE A 47 1.63 -3.72 8.97
C ILE A 47 1.20 -4.77 10.00
N LEU A 48 2.14 -5.25 10.82
CA LEU A 48 1.80 -6.04 12.00
C LEU A 48 1.22 -5.10 13.06
N ARG A 49 -0.07 -5.26 13.37
CA ARG A 49 -0.78 -4.43 14.33
C ARG A 49 -0.81 -5.06 15.72
N GLU A 50 -0.97 -6.39 15.80
CA GLU A 50 -1.03 -7.12 17.05
C GLU A 50 -0.42 -8.53 16.91
N LYS A 51 0.15 -9.04 18.01
CA LYS A 51 0.53 -10.45 18.16
C LYS A 51 -0.09 -11.02 19.43
N LYS A 52 -0.91 -12.06 19.29
CA LYS A 52 -1.51 -12.78 20.41
C LYS A 52 -0.50 -13.71 21.09
N ALA A 53 -0.81 -14.09 22.33
CA ALA A 53 0.00 -15.00 23.13
C ALA A 53 0.16 -16.40 22.50
N ASP A 54 -0.82 -16.84 21.72
CA ASP A 54 -0.77 -18.11 20.97
C ASP A 54 0.07 -18.04 19.68
N GLY A 55 0.66 -16.87 19.41
CA GLY A 55 1.47 -16.61 18.22
C GLY A 55 0.69 -16.08 17.02
N THR A 56 -0.64 -16.01 17.06
CA THR A 56 -1.46 -15.47 15.96
C THR A 56 -1.13 -13.99 15.73
N LEU A 57 -0.99 -13.62 14.47
CA LEU A 57 -0.63 -12.28 14.01
C LEU A 57 -1.85 -11.58 13.43
N ASN A 58 -2.08 -10.33 13.82
CA ASN A 58 -3.01 -9.42 13.15
C ASN A 58 -2.23 -8.53 12.19
N ILE A 59 -2.45 -8.72 10.90
CA ILE A 59 -1.75 -7.98 9.84
C ILE A 59 -2.78 -7.14 9.09
N VAL A 60 -2.48 -5.86 8.94
CA VAL A 60 -3.20 -4.94 8.06
C VAL A 60 -2.41 -4.81 6.77
N ILE A 61 -3.05 -5.12 5.65
CA ILE A 61 -2.51 -4.97 4.30
C ILE A 61 -3.19 -3.77 3.67
N LEU A 62 -2.40 -2.78 3.25
CA LEU A 62 -2.90 -1.54 2.65
C LEU A 62 -2.36 -1.37 1.25
N LEU A 63 -3.26 -1.05 0.32
CA LEU A 63 -2.94 -0.50 -0.97
C LEU A 63 -2.80 1.01 -0.84
N VAL A 64 -1.69 1.55 -1.32
CA VAL A 64 -1.33 2.94 -1.08
C VAL A 64 -0.91 3.57 -2.39
N ASP A 65 -1.36 4.77 -2.68
CA ASP A 65 -0.70 5.55 -3.71
C ASP A 65 0.65 6.07 -3.17
N ILE A 66 1.75 5.65 -3.80
CA ILE A 66 3.11 5.94 -3.32
C ILE A 66 3.35 7.44 -3.28
N GLN A 67 2.92 8.17 -4.32
CA GLN A 67 3.21 9.59 -4.49
C GLN A 67 2.52 10.47 -3.44
N THR A 68 1.36 10.05 -2.97
CA THR A 68 0.48 10.81 -2.07
C THR A 68 0.51 10.30 -0.63
N GLY A 69 0.78 9.00 -0.43
CA GLY A 69 0.55 8.31 0.85
C GLY A 69 -0.92 8.02 1.16
N VAL A 70 -1.83 8.22 0.19
CA VAL A 70 -3.27 7.90 0.31
C VAL A 70 -3.47 6.39 0.38
N VAL A 71 -4.29 5.92 1.33
CA VAL A 71 -4.76 4.53 1.35
C VAL A 71 -5.89 4.39 0.33
N LEU A 72 -5.70 3.53 -0.66
CA LEU A 72 -6.64 3.28 -1.76
C LEU A 72 -7.60 2.13 -1.45
N GLU A 73 -7.12 1.11 -0.75
CA GLU A 73 -7.87 -0.09 -0.35
C GLU A 73 -7.11 -0.77 0.80
N GLY A 74 -7.77 -1.63 1.58
CA GLY A 74 -7.12 -2.40 2.61
C GLY A 74 -7.81 -3.71 2.99
N SER A 75 -7.13 -4.49 3.81
CA SER A 75 -7.67 -5.70 4.42
C SER A 75 -6.99 -5.94 5.76
N GLU A 76 -7.75 -6.40 6.74
CA GLU A 76 -7.20 -6.86 8.03
C GLU A 76 -7.39 -8.37 8.15
N ILE A 77 -6.33 -9.08 8.53
CA ILE A 77 -6.33 -10.54 8.63
C ILE A 77 -5.71 -11.03 9.95
N TRP A 78 -6.24 -12.14 10.45
CA TRP A 78 -5.67 -12.89 11.57
C TRP A 78 -5.10 -14.19 11.04
N ILE A 79 -3.80 -14.38 11.15
CA ILE A 79 -3.09 -15.52 10.56
C ILE A 79 -2.09 -16.12 11.54
N LYS A 80 -1.93 -17.43 11.48
CA LYS A 80 -0.86 -18.10 12.24
C LYS A 80 0.49 -17.90 11.55
N PRO A 81 1.61 -17.89 12.30
CA PRO A 81 2.95 -17.64 11.74
C PRO A 81 3.32 -18.56 10.57
N GLU A 82 2.94 -19.84 10.65
CA GLU A 82 3.24 -20.86 9.63
C GLU A 82 2.51 -20.62 8.29
N GLN A 83 1.44 -19.84 8.29
CA GLN A 83 0.66 -19.49 7.09
C GLN A 83 0.97 -18.09 6.57
N LYS A 84 1.80 -17.32 7.29
CA LYS A 84 1.98 -15.88 7.08
C LYS A 84 2.32 -15.54 5.64
N GLU A 85 3.32 -16.20 5.06
CA GLU A 85 3.82 -15.86 3.73
C GLU A 85 2.77 -16.11 2.64
N GLN A 86 2.12 -17.28 2.67
CA GLN A 86 1.11 -17.67 1.69
C GLN A 86 -0.13 -16.78 1.78
N GLU A 87 -0.65 -16.55 2.98
CA GLU A 87 -1.86 -15.76 3.18
C GLU A 87 -1.64 -14.29 2.87
N VAL A 88 -0.51 -13.72 3.28
CA VAL A 88 -0.16 -12.34 2.93
C VAL A 88 -0.10 -12.18 1.41
N LYS A 89 0.58 -13.08 0.69
CA LYS A 89 0.66 -13.01 -0.78
C LYS A 89 -0.71 -13.13 -1.46
N ARG A 90 -1.59 -13.99 -0.92
CA ARG A 90 -2.97 -14.13 -1.40
C ARG A 90 -3.73 -12.82 -1.22
N ILE A 91 -3.68 -12.23 -0.03
CA ILE A 91 -4.39 -10.99 0.28
C ILE A 91 -3.81 -9.78 -0.46
N ASP A 92 -2.48 -9.70 -0.63
CA ASP A 92 -1.82 -8.67 -1.46
C ASP A 92 -2.45 -8.64 -2.86
N THR A 93 -2.68 -9.82 -3.45
CA THR A 93 -3.32 -9.95 -4.78
C THR A 93 -4.80 -9.56 -4.71
N GLU A 94 -5.54 -10.06 -3.73
CA GLU A 94 -6.98 -9.80 -3.60
C GLU A 94 -7.30 -8.32 -3.36
N VAL A 95 -6.48 -7.62 -2.58
CA VAL A 95 -6.61 -6.17 -2.34
C VAL A 95 -6.43 -5.40 -3.65
N ILE A 96 -5.43 -5.77 -4.47
CA ILE A 96 -5.22 -5.14 -5.77
C ILE A 96 -6.38 -5.43 -6.73
N ASP A 97 -6.82 -6.69 -6.79
CA ASP A 97 -7.92 -7.09 -7.66
C ASP A 97 -9.21 -6.35 -7.27
N ARG A 98 -9.54 -6.24 -5.98
CA ARG A 98 -10.72 -5.48 -5.52
C ARG A 98 -10.64 -4.02 -5.96
N TYR A 99 -9.49 -3.39 -5.79
CA TYR A 99 -9.29 -2.00 -6.21
C TYR A 99 -9.45 -1.82 -7.73
N ILE A 100 -8.88 -2.72 -8.54
CA ILE A 100 -9.02 -2.68 -10.01
C ILE A 100 -10.49 -2.85 -10.42
N HIS A 101 -11.22 -3.79 -9.82
CA HIS A 101 -12.65 -3.98 -10.12
C HIS A 101 -13.45 -2.74 -9.74
N MET A 102 -13.20 -2.15 -8.57
CA MET A 102 -13.83 -0.90 -8.15
C MET A 102 -13.58 0.22 -9.18
N LEU A 103 -12.35 0.40 -9.65
CA LEU A 103 -12.04 1.41 -10.67
C LEU A 103 -12.78 1.15 -11.98
N ILE A 104 -12.85 -0.10 -12.43
CA ILE A 104 -13.55 -0.48 -13.66
C ILE A 104 -15.05 -0.23 -13.53
N ASP A 105 -15.66 -0.63 -12.41
CA ASP A 105 -17.09 -0.47 -12.19
C ASP A 105 -17.48 1.02 -12.16
N ASN A 106 -16.71 1.86 -11.46
CA ASN A 106 -16.91 3.32 -11.46
C ASN A 106 -16.68 3.93 -12.85
N ALA A 107 -15.65 3.49 -13.58
CA ALA A 107 -15.38 3.97 -14.93
C ALA A 107 -16.57 3.68 -15.87
N LEU A 108 -17.15 2.48 -15.76
CA LEU A 108 -18.33 2.08 -16.52
C LEU A 108 -19.58 2.88 -16.12
N GLU A 109 -19.81 3.08 -14.82
CA GLU A 109 -20.96 3.81 -14.29
C GLU A 109 -20.95 5.29 -14.69
N PHE A 110 -19.78 5.95 -14.59
CA PHE A 110 -19.65 7.39 -14.83
C PHE A 110 -19.19 7.74 -16.25
N HIS A 111 -19.04 6.75 -17.14
CA HIS A 111 -18.50 6.92 -18.50
C HIS A 111 -17.12 7.61 -18.53
N LEU A 112 -16.28 7.25 -17.57
CA LEU A 112 -14.91 7.72 -17.42
C LEU A 112 -13.94 6.58 -17.76
N THR A 113 -12.67 6.91 -17.87
CA THR A 113 -11.56 5.94 -17.84
C THR A 113 -11.21 5.57 -16.41
N THR A 114 -10.56 4.42 -16.21
CA THR A 114 -10.04 4.00 -14.89
C THR A 114 -9.02 5.00 -14.32
N GLU A 115 -8.31 5.71 -15.19
CA GLU A 115 -7.37 6.77 -14.82
C GLU A 115 -8.09 8.01 -14.29
N GLU A 116 -9.14 8.47 -14.97
CA GLU A 116 -9.94 9.62 -14.51
C GLU A 116 -10.60 9.35 -13.16
N VAL A 117 -11.12 8.13 -12.95
CA VAL A 117 -11.66 7.70 -11.66
C VAL A 117 -10.57 7.69 -10.59
N TYR A 118 -9.42 7.09 -10.89
CA TYR A 118 -8.27 7.08 -9.98
C TYR A 118 -7.84 8.50 -9.59
N GLN A 119 -7.73 9.40 -10.57
CA GLN A 119 -7.29 10.77 -10.36
C GLN A 119 -8.30 11.55 -9.51
N ALA A 120 -9.59 11.38 -9.76
CA ALA A 120 -10.64 11.99 -8.96
C ALA A 120 -10.60 11.54 -7.49
N LEU A 121 -10.42 10.23 -7.23
CA LEU A 121 -10.30 9.69 -5.87
C LEU A 121 -9.09 10.25 -5.12
N VAL A 122 -7.95 10.34 -5.80
CA VAL A 122 -6.72 10.88 -5.22
C VAL A 122 -6.81 12.39 -5.01
N ASP A 123 -7.38 13.14 -5.94
CA ASP A 123 -7.53 14.59 -5.85
C ASP A 123 -8.51 15.03 -4.76
N ASP A 124 -9.63 14.31 -4.61
CA ASP A 124 -10.59 14.60 -3.55
C ASP A 124 -10.01 14.33 -2.16
N PHE A 125 -9.16 13.30 -2.05
CA PHE A 125 -8.39 13.09 -0.84
C PHE A 125 -7.30 14.16 -0.64
N TYR A 126 -6.60 14.59 -1.69
CA TYR A 126 -5.62 15.67 -1.58
C TYR A 126 -6.22 16.95 -1.01
N LYS A 127 -7.45 17.30 -1.41
CA LYS A 127 -8.16 18.48 -0.90
C LYS A 127 -8.53 18.37 0.58
N SER A 128 -8.63 17.15 1.12
CA SER A 128 -8.99 16.93 2.53
C SER A 128 -7.78 16.87 3.46
N LEU A 129 -6.54 16.80 2.92
CA LEU A 129 -5.32 16.72 3.72
C LEU A 129 -4.87 18.07 4.31
N PRO A 130 -4.24 18.06 5.50
CA PRO A 130 -3.64 19.26 6.09
C PRO A 130 -2.40 19.75 5.32
N GLU A 131 -2.16 21.06 5.38
CA GLU A 131 -1.18 21.80 4.56
C GLU A 131 0.31 21.38 4.75
N LYS A 132 0.65 20.66 5.84
CA LYS A 132 2.02 20.22 6.12
C LYS A 132 2.15 18.70 5.98
N ARG A 133 2.70 18.27 4.85
CA ARG A 133 3.06 16.89 4.54
C ARG A 133 4.58 16.66 4.76
N PRO A 134 5.01 15.49 5.25
CA PRO A 134 6.40 15.07 5.11
C PRO A 134 6.67 14.72 3.64
N ASP A 135 7.62 15.43 3.04
CA ASP A 135 8.01 15.29 1.63
C ASP A 135 8.68 13.94 1.29
N THR A 136 8.92 13.09 2.29
CA THR A 136 9.90 12.02 2.15
C THR A 136 9.24 10.72 1.70
N ILE A 137 9.23 10.50 0.39
CA ILE A 137 9.18 9.18 -0.22
C ILE A 137 10.61 8.83 -0.64
N LEU A 138 11.22 7.84 0.00
CA LEU A 138 12.53 7.33 -0.40
C LEU A 138 12.36 6.03 -1.19
N LYS A 139 12.72 6.07 -2.46
CA LYS A 139 12.85 4.86 -3.28
C LYS A 139 14.16 4.16 -2.96
N LEU A 140 14.09 2.88 -2.63
CA LEU A 140 15.22 2.02 -2.33
C LEU A 140 15.34 0.92 -3.38
N ASP A 141 16.59 0.60 -3.73
CA ASP A 141 16.93 -0.54 -4.54
C ASP A 141 16.94 -1.80 -3.64
N PRO A 142 16.10 -2.81 -3.88
CA PRO A 142 16.07 -4.02 -3.05
C PRO A 142 17.39 -4.80 -3.07
N ASP A 143 18.21 -4.63 -4.12
CA ASP A 143 19.51 -5.30 -4.24
C ASP A 143 20.64 -4.51 -3.55
N ASP A 144 20.38 -3.29 -3.07
CA ASP A 144 21.36 -2.50 -2.31
C ASP A 144 21.51 -3.06 -0.87
N PRO A 145 22.74 -3.43 -0.45
CA PRO A 145 23.02 -3.92 0.90
C PRO A 145 22.63 -2.95 2.04
N MET A 146 22.46 -1.66 1.75
CA MET A 146 22.05 -0.63 2.72
C MET A 146 20.53 -0.52 2.87
N THR A 147 19.74 -1.16 2.01
CA THR A 147 18.27 -1.08 2.03
C THR A 147 17.68 -1.64 3.33
N GLU A 148 18.19 -2.78 3.82
CA GLU A 148 17.73 -3.34 5.09
C GLU A 148 18.01 -2.39 6.27
N LYS A 149 19.18 -1.75 6.26
CA LYS A 149 19.56 -0.77 7.29
C LYS A 149 18.65 0.47 7.24
N ALA A 150 18.37 0.99 6.06
CA ALA A 150 17.47 2.12 5.86
C ALA A 150 16.05 1.79 6.36
N ILE A 151 15.55 0.59 6.03
CA ILE A 151 14.24 0.10 6.51
C ILE A 151 14.19 0.06 8.04
N LYS A 152 15.17 -0.57 8.70
CA LYS A 152 15.22 -0.68 10.17
C LYS A 152 15.26 0.69 10.85
N GLN A 153 16.07 1.62 10.32
CA GLN A 153 16.14 3.00 10.83
C GLN A 153 14.81 3.76 10.65
N TRP A 154 14.12 3.54 9.53
CA TRP A 154 12.88 4.24 9.18
C TRP A 154 11.68 3.81 10.01
N THR A 155 11.50 2.50 10.18
CA THR A 155 10.35 1.94 10.92
C THR A 155 10.55 1.97 12.43
N GLY A 156 11.75 2.33 12.90
CA GLY A 156 12.11 2.29 14.32
C GLY A 156 12.17 0.87 14.89
N TRP A 157 12.25 -0.15 14.02
CA TRP A 157 12.41 -1.54 14.44
C TRP A 157 13.82 -1.79 14.95
N THR A 158 13.94 -1.94 16.27
CA THR A 158 15.06 -2.63 16.93
C THR A 158 14.60 -4.03 17.29
N GLU A 159 15.35 -5.05 16.86
CA GLU A 159 15.12 -6.47 17.22
C GLU A 159 15.00 -6.68 18.74
#